data_AF-A0A534PYH1-F1
#
_entry.id   AF-A0A534PYH1-F1
#
_cell.length_a   1.000
_cell.length_b   1.000
_cell.length_c   1.000
_cell.angle_alpha   90.00
_cell.angle_beta   90.00
_cell.angle_gamma   90.00
#
_symmetry.space_group_name_H-M   'P 1'
#
loop_
_entity.id
_entity.type
_entity.pdbx_description
1 polymer ?
#
loop_
_entity_poly.entity_id
_entity_poly.type
_entity_poly.pdbx_seq_one_letter_code
_entity_poly.pdbx_strand_id
1 'polypeptide(L)'
;MGTITEIHDYLRVLYAAVGKQHCTICGRRVGKQSAQQIAEELAKLPEGTKLTLLAPLIEQRKGEHKEVLADARKRGFARARVDGVIRDLDEDIDLDKKRKHDIAVVVDRIVIKGADSRLYDSVETALKEGKGVLQALTQLKGGGETHSMYSEHLSCPVDGISFPELAPHSFSFNNPLGMCHECNGLGTRPEMDPDLIVPDVTKSIRGGAVEPWTHALEKQGGWTFRMIESLSQSFKVPLDKPWKDLPRETRDLLLYGSGDETMSIRWSEGGRSGTYRTSFEGIIPMLMR
;
A
#
# COMPACT_ATOMS: atom_id res chain seq x y z
N MET A 1 11.44 -11.66 22.87
CA MET A 1 11.14 -12.98 23.47
C MET A 1 11.09 -14.08 22.39
N GLY A 2 10.32 -13.92 21.30
CA GLY A 2 10.13 -14.98 20.29
C GLY A 2 11.38 -15.43 19.50
N THR A 3 12.37 -14.57 19.29
CA THR A 3 13.66 -14.96 18.66
C THR A 3 14.57 -15.73 19.62
N ILE A 4 14.61 -15.36 20.90
CA ILE A 4 15.44 -16.03 21.92
C ILE A 4 14.98 -17.47 22.14
N THR A 5 13.66 -17.69 22.15
CA THR A 5 13.05 -19.01 22.32
C THR A 5 12.94 -19.79 21.01
N GLU A 6 13.48 -19.28 19.91
CA GLU A 6 13.37 -19.85 18.54
C GLU A 6 11.94 -20.02 18.00
N ILE A 7 10.89 -19.70 18.78
CA ILE A 7 9.49 -19.73 18.36
C ILE A 7 9.30 -18.97 17.04
N HIS A 8 9.97 -17.83 16.88
CA HIS A 8 9.93 -17.06 15.63
C HIS A 8 10.43 -17.87 14.44
N ASP A 9 11.43 -18.72 14.61
CA ASP A 9 12.02 -19.51 13.54
C ASP A 9 11.05 -20.59 13.06
N TYR A 10 10.37 -21.27 13.98
CA TYR A 10 9.28 -22.18 13.65
C TYR A 10 8.11 -21.46 12.98
N LEU A 11 7.76 -20.25 13.44
CA LEU A 11 6.71 -19.46 12.80
C LEU A 11 7.09 -19.10 11.35
N ARG A 12 8.34 -18.71 11.08
CA ARG A 12 8.80 -18.44 9.71
C ARG A 12 8.63 -19.64 8.79
N VAL A 13 8.98 -20.84 9.27
CA VAL A 13 8.79 -22.09 8.51
C VAL A 13 7.30 -22.38 8.29
N LEU A 14 6.47 -22.23 9.34
CA LEU A 14 5.04 -22.43 9.25
C LEU A 14 4.39 -21.49 8.22
N TYR A 15 4.67 -20.20 8.29
CA TYR A 15 4.10 -19.22 7.37
C TYR A 15 4.60 -19.40 5.93
N ALA A 16 5.85 -19.84 5.73
CA ALA A 16 6.34 -20.17 4.40
C ALA A 16 5.71 -21.44 3.83
N ALA A 17 5.47 -22.45 4.66
CA ALA A 17 4.97 -23.76 4.21
C ALA A 17 3.45 -23.77 3.94
N VAL A 18 2.65 -23.12 4.80
CA VAL A 18 1.18 -23.19 4.72
C VAL A 18 0.50 -21.82 4.70
N GLY A 19 1.28 -20.74 4.62
CA GLY A 19 0.75 -19.38 4.54
C GLY A 19 -0.02 -19.15 3.25
N LYS A 20 -1.18 -18.49 3.37
CA LYS A 20 -1.97 -18.03 2.23
C LYS A 20 -1.65 -16.56 2.00
N GLN A 21 -1.00 -16.25 0.89
CA GLN A 21 -0.63 -14.88 0.56
C GLN A 21 -1.85 -14.10 0.08
N HIS A 22 -1.91 -12.81 0.42
CA HIS A 22 -3.00 -11.91 0.01
C HIS A 22 -2.41 -10.63 -0.58
N CYS A 23 -3.13 -10.02 -1.54
CA CYS A 23 -2.75 -8.73 -2.11
C CYS A 23 -2.88 -7.61 -1.07
N THR A 24 -1.87 -6.74 -0.96
CA THR A 24 -1.88 -5.61 -0.02
C THR A 24 -2.82 -4.48 -0.42
N ILE A 25 -3.26 -4.42 -1.68
CA ILE A 25 -4.22 -3.42 -2.18
C ILE A 25 -5.66 -3.94 -2.06
N CYS A 26 -5.98 -5.06 -2.71
CA CYS A 26 -7.36 -5.55 -2.78
C CYS A 26 -7.71 -6.69 -1.81
N GLY A 27 -6.73 -7.25 -1.08
CA GLY A 27 -6.95 -8.33 -0.11
C GLY A 27 -7.25 -9.71 -0.70
N ARG A 28 -7.29 -9.88 -2.03
CA ARG A 28 -7.54 -11.20 -2.66
C ARG A 28 -6.38 -12.15 -2.41
N ARG A 29 -6.67 -13.45 -2.40
CA ARG A 29 -5.64 -14.48 -2.37
C ARG A 29 -4.76 -14.36 -3.62
N VAL A 30 -3.46 -14.41 -3.38
CA VAL A 30 -2.42 -14.46 -4.42
C VAL A 30 -1.55 -15.68 -4.13
N GLY A 31 -0.97 -16.26 -5.17
CA GLY A 31 -0.15 -17.45 -5.03
C GLY A 31 -0.13 -18.26 -6.30
N LYS A 32 0.96 -19.01 -6.49
CA LYS A 32 1.08 -19.96 -7.59
C LYS A 32 0.22 -21.18 -7.29
N GLN A 33 -0.88 -21.32 -8.01
CA GLN A 33 -1.72 -22.52 -7.95
C GLN A 33 -1.53 -23.32 -9.24
N SER A 34 -1.31 -24.62 -9.14
CA SER A 34 -1.33 -25.48 -10.34
C SER A 34 -2.75 -25.67 -10.85
N ALA A 35 -2.90 -25.99 -12.15
CA ALA A 35 -4.19 -26.38 -12.73
C ALA A 35 -4.90 -27.46 -11.88
N GLN A 36 -4.14 -28.42 -11.34
CA GLN A 36 -4.66 -29.47 -10.46
C GLN A 36 -5.25 -28.91 -9.16
N GLN A 37 -4.52 -28.02 -8.47
CA GLN A 37 -4.99 -27.42 -7.22
C GLN A 37 -6.25 -26.58 -7.43
N ILE A 38 -6.31 -25.85 -8.55
CA ILE A 38 -7.47 -25.04 -8.93
C ILE A 38 -8.67 -25.94 -9.21
N ALA A 39 -8.48 -27.02 -9.97
CA ALA A 39 -9.55 -27.98 -10.27
C ALA A 39 -10.06 -28.66 -8.99
N GLU A 40 -9.17 -29.06 -8.08
CA GLU A 40 -9.51 -29.63 -6.77
C GLU A 40 -10.26 -28.64 -5.88
N GLU A 41 -9.92 -27.35 -5.92
CA GLU A 41 -10.64 -26.30 -5.18
C GLU A 41 -12.05 -26.10 -5.74
N LEU A 42 -12.20 -26.02 -7.06
CA LEU A 42 -13.49 -25.90 -7.73
C LEU A 42 -14.38 -27.14 -7.53
N ALA A 43 -13.78 -28.33 -7.46
CA ALA A 43 -14.49 -29.59 -7.21
C ALA A 43 -15.11 -29.67 -5.80
N LYS A 44 -14.65 -28.85 -4.83
CA LYS A 44 -15.22 -28.78 -3.47
C LYS A 44 -16.53 -27.98 -3.41
N LEU A 45 -16.90 -27.30 -4.50
CA LEU A 45 -18.18 -26.60 -4.58
C LEU A 45 -19.36 -27.59 -4.48
N PRO A 46 -20.54 -27.16 -3.97
CA PRO A 46 -21.68 -28.04 -3.85
C PRO A 46 -22.10 -28.68 -5.17
N GLU A 47 -22.55 -29.93 -5.13
CA GLU A 47 -23.04 -30.62 -6.33
C GLU A 47 -24.22 -29.87 -6.98
N GLY A 48 -24.22 -29.82 -8.31
CA GLY A 48 -25.17 -29.06 -9.12
C GLY A 48 -24.80 -27.59 -9.34
N THR A 49 -23.67 -27.12 -8.79
CA THR A 49 -23.17 -25.77 -9.05
C THR A 49 -22.76 -25.61 -10.52
N LYS A 50 -23.24 -24.56 -11.17
CA LYS A 50 -22.88 -24.26 -12.57
C LYS A 50 -21.68 -23.32 -12.60
N LEU A 51 -20.61 -23.77 -13.23
CA LEU A 51 -19.38 -23.03 -13.45
C LEU A 51 -19.27 -22.64 -14.93
N THR A 52 -18.87 -21.40 -15.18
CA THR A 52 -18.34 -20.99 -16.49
C THR A 52 -16.89 -20.60 -16.31
N LEU A 53 -15.99 -21.35 -16.95
CA LEU A 53 -14.56 -21.08 -16.94
C LEU A 53 -14.23 -20.12 -18.07
N LEU A 54 -13.55 -19.04 -17.70
CA LEU A 54 -13.18 -17.94 -18.58
C LEU A 54 -11.67 -17.76 -18.60
N ALA A 55 -11.12 -17.55 -19.79
CA ALA A 55 -9.74 -17.12 -19.97
C ALA A 55 -9.71 -15.61 -20.27
N PRO A 56 -9.27 -14.75 -19.33
CA PRO A 56 -9.19 -13.31 -19.57
C PRO A 56 -8.10 -13.02 -20.59
N LEU A 57 -8.46 -12.34 -21.68
CA LEU A 57 -7.52 -11.91 -22.72
C LEU A 57 -7.11 -10.44 -22.52
N ILE A 58 -8.07 -9.60 -22.10
CA ILE A 58 -7.88 -8.17 -21.84
C ILE A 58 -8.68 -7.77 -20.60
N GLU A 59 -8.05 -6.97 -19.74
CA GLU A 59 -8.70 -6.36 -18.58
C GLU A 59 -8.41 -4.86 -18.55
N GLN A 60 -9.47 -4.05 -18.45
CA GLN A 60 -9.44 -2.60 -18.25
C GLN A 60 -8.58 -1.81 -19.26
N ARG A 61 -8.48 -2.30 -20.51
CA ARG A 61 -7.73 -1.61 -21.58
C ARG A 61 -8.63 -0.90 -22.57
N LYS A 62 -8.19 0.27 -23.01
CA LYS A 62 -8.86 1.03 -24.07
C LYS A 62 -8.56 0.46 -25.46
N GLY A 63 -9.57 0.40 -26.33
CA GLY A 63 -9.41 -0.04 -27.71
C GLY A 63 -10.59 -0.85 -28.22
N GLU A 64 -10.66 -1.04 -29.54
CA GLU A 64 -11.72 -1.82 -30.19
C GLU A 64 -11.46 -3.34 -30.12
N HIS A 65 -10.20 -3.74 -29.89
CA HIS A 65 -9.76 -5.14 -29.67
C HIS A 65 -10.24 -6.17 -30.72
N LYS A 66 -10.53 -5.73 -31.94
CA LYS A 66 -10.99 -6.57 -33.07
C LYS A 66 -10.05 -7.74 -33.37
N GLU A 67 -8.74 -7.51 -33.32
CA GLU A 67 -7.73 -8.56 -33.52
C GLU A 67 -7.82 -9.66 -32.46
N VAL A 68 -8.04 -9.29 -31.19
CA VAL A 68 -8.13 -10.25 -30.08
C VAL A 68 -9.37 -11.13 -30.22
N LEU A 69 -10.50 -10.55 -30.62
CA LEU A 69 -11.74 -11.30 -30.88
C LEU A 69 -11.59 -12.21 -32.10
N ALA A 70 -10.96 -11.71 -33.18
CA ALA A 70 -10.70 -12.50 -34.38
C ALA A 70 -9.76 -13.68 -34.10
N ASP A 71 -8.71 -13.49 -33.30
CA ASP A 71 -7.77 -14.54 -32.93
C ASP A 71 -8.39 -15.56 -31.94
N ALA A 72 -9.31 -15.13 -31.07
CA ALA A 72 -10.14 -16.05 -30.30
C ALA A 72 -11.01 -16.92 -31.22
N ARG A 73 -11.65 -16.33 -32.23
CA ARG A 73 -12.47 -17.06 -33.21
C ARG A 73 -11.63 -18.06 -34.02
N LYS A 74 -10.45 -17.66 -34.49
CA LYS A 74 -9.51 -18.54 -35.22
C LYS A 74 -9.04 -19.73 -34.38
N ARG A 75 -8.91 -19.56 -33.07
CA ARG A 75 -8.57 -20.64 -32.13
C ARG A 75 -9.75 -21.59 -31.83
N GLY A 76 -10.94 -21.29 -32.36
CA GLY A 76 -12.12 -22.16 -32.26
C GLY A 76 -13.05 -21.85 -31.08
N PHE A 77 -12.87 -20.72 -30.39
CA PHE A 77 -13.80 -20.31 -29.35
C PHE A 77 -15.09 -19.76 -29.96
N ALA A 78 -16.23 -20.24 -29.47
CA ALA A 78 -17.56 -19.81 -29.93
C ALA A 78 -18.11 -18.61 -29.15
N ARG A 79 -17.68 -18.39 -27.90
CA ARG A 79 -18.26 -17.34 -27.04
C ARG A 79 -17.19 -16.58 -26.28
N ALA A 80 -17.46 -15.31 -26.01
CA ALA A 80 -16.65 -14.46 -25.15
C ALA A 80 -17.54 -13.63 -24.22
N ARG A 81 -17.10 -13.40 -22.99
CA ARG A 81 -17.66 -12.40 -22.08
C ARG A 81 -16.99 -11.07 -22.35
N VAL A 82 -17.76 -10.10 -22.80
CA VAL A 82 -17.34 -8.74 -23.11
C VAL A 82 -18.11 -7.77 -22.21
N ASP A 83 -17.40 -6.99 -21.40
CA ASP A 83 -17.95 -6.04 -20.43
C ASP A 83 -19.08 -6.61 -19.57
N GLY A 84 -18.89 -7.86 -19.12
CA GLY A 84 -19.87 -8.54 -18.26
C GLY A 84 -20.92 -9.36 -18.99
N VAL A 85 -21.07 -9.23 -20.31
CA VAL A 85 -22.09 -9.93 -21.11
C VAL A 85 -21.47 -11.01 -21.97
N ILE A 86 -21.98 -12.25 -21.89
CA ILE A 86 -21.54 -13.32 -22.78
C ILE A 86 -22.20 -13.15 -24.15
N ARG A 87 -21.38 -13.03 -25.19
CA ARG A 87 -21.79 -12.91 -26.60
C ARG A 87 -21.21 -14.04 -27.43
N ASP A 88 -21.86 -14.31 -28.56
CA ASP A 88 -21.31 -15.20 -29.56
C ASP A 88 -20.18 -14.49 -30.31
N LEU A 89 -19.07 -15.19 -30.54
CA LEU A 89 -17.93 -14.62 -31.25
C LEU A 89 -18.20 -14.48 -32.75
N ASP A 90 -19.24 -15.12 -33.31
CA ASP A 90 -19.62 -14.96 -34.71
C ASP A 90 -20.46 -13.69 -34.98
N GLU A 91 -21.04 -13.09 -33.93
CA GLU A 91 -21.72 -11.80 -34.02
C GLU A 91 -20.72 -10.65 -34.25
N ASP A 92 -21.21 -9.53 -34.78
CA ASP A 92 -20.41 -8.31 -34.92
C ASP A 92 -20.34 -7.59 -33.56
N ILE A 93 -19.17 -7.65 -32.92
CA ILE A 93 -18.89 -7.02 -31.63
C ILE A 93 -18.07 -5.76 -31.87
N ASP A 94 -18.75 -4.61 -31.95
CA ASP A 94 -18.09 -3.30 -32.06
C ASP A 94 -17.90 -2.68 -30.66
N LEU A 95 -16.65 -2.33 -30.34
CA LEU A 95 -16.23 -1.77 -29.06
C LEU A 95 -15.71 -0.34 -29.24
N ASP A 96 -16.01 0.54 -28.27
CA ASP A 96 -15.63 1.95 -28.32
C ASP A 96 -14.13 2.10 -28.01
N LYS A 97 -13.35 2.56 -29.01
CA LYS A 97 -11.91 2.80 -28.89
C LYS A 97 -11.50 3.66 -27.68
N LYS A 98 -12.38 4.55 -27.19
CA LYS A 98 -12.07 5.48 -26.09
C LYS A 98 -12.38 4.89 -24.71
N ARG A 99 -13.18 3.83 -24.63
CA ARG A 99 -13.60 3.20 -23.36
C ARG A 99 -12.69 2.05 -23.01
N LYS A 100 -12.58 1.76 -21.71
CA LYS A 100 -11.90 0.57 -21.21
C LYS A 100 -12.86 -0.61 -21.30
N HIS A 101 -12.34 -1.74 -21.74
CA HIS A 101 -13.10 -2.97 -21.94
C HIS A 101 -12.45 -4.15 -21.21
N ASP A 102 -13.29 -5.09 -20.80
CA ASP A 102 -12.90 -6.39 -20.25
C ASP A 102 -13.37 -7.50 -21.21
N ILE A 103 -12.44 -8.35 -21.66
CA ILE A 103 -12.70 -9.42 -22.63
C ILE A 103 -12.11 -10.73 -22.12
N ALA A 104 -12.97 -11.73 -21.95
CA ALA A 104 -12.58 -13.09 -21.59
C ALA A 104 -13.27 -14.12 -22.48
N VAL A 105 -12.54 -15.10 -22.99
CA VAL A 105 -13.15 -16.17 -23.80
C VAL A 105 -13.78 -17.22 -22.90
N VAL A 106 -14.92 -17.78 -23.33
CA VAL A 106 -15.60 -18.87 -22.61
C VAL A 106 -14.96 -20.18 -23.03
N VAL A 107 -14.30 -20.85 -22.09
CA VAL A 107 -13.56 -22.08 -22.35
C VAL A 107 -14.46 -23.29 -22.18
N ASP A 108 -15.12 -23.42 -21.02
CA ASP A 108 -16.11 -24.47 -20.79
C ASP A 108 -17.22 -24.00 -19.82
N ARG A 109 -18.36 -24.68 -19.89
CA ARG A 109 -19.49 -24.56 -18.95
C ARG A 109 -19.75 -25.92 -18.33
N ILE A 110 -19.42 -26.04 -17.04
CA ILE A 110 -19.42 -27.31 -16.32
C ILE A 110 -20.45 -27.24 -15.19
N VAL A 111 -21.13 -28.36 -14.93
CA VAL A 111 -21.93 -28.53 -13.72
C VAL A 111 -21.18 -29.48 -12.80
N ILE A 112 -20.90 -29.05 -11.57
CA ILE A 112 -20.18 -29.87 -10.59
C ILE A 112 -21.01 -31.11 -10.25
N LYS A 113 -20.44 -32.29 -10.52
CA LYS A 113 -21.02 -33.61 -10.20
C LYS A 113 -20.09 -34.51 -9.36
N GLY A 114 -18.96 -33.96 -8.89
CA GLY A 114 -17.89 -34.70 -8.22
C GLY A 114 -16.50 -34.43 -8.83
N ALA A 115 -15.53 -35.30 -8.53
CA ALA A 115 -14.19 -35.23 -9.12
C ALA A 115 -14.26 -35.65 -10.60
N ASP A 116 -14.01 -34.71 -11.50
CA ASP A 116 -14.20 -34.84 -12.95
C ASP A 116 -12.90 -34.50 -13.69
N SER A 117 -12.38 -35.43 -14.50
CA SER A 117 -11.19 -35.19 -15.33
C SER A 117 -11.41 -34.04 -16.32
N ARG A 118 -12.66 -33.83 -16.75
CA ARG A 118 -13.02 -32.71 -17.64
C ARG A 118 -12.78 -31.35 -16.99
N LEU A 119 -13.02 -31.23 -15.68
CA LEU A 119 -12.79 -29.97 -14.96
C LEU A 119 -11.31 -29.61 -14.99
N TYR A 120 -10.42 -30.59 -14.80
CA TYR A 120 -8.98 -30.40 -14.90
C TYR A 120 -8.56 -29.93 -16.30
N ASP A 121 -8.96 -30.66 -17.35
CA ASP A 121 -8.61 -30.32 -18.74
C ASP A 121 -9.09 -28.91 -19.14
N SER A 122 -10.27 -28.53 -18.65
CA SER A 122 -10.86 -27.22 -18.91
C SER A 122 -10.15 -26.10 -18.15
N VAL A 123 -9.72 -26.36 -16.91
CA VAL A 123 -8.90 -25.42 -16.13
C VAL A 123 -7.53 -25.24 -16.78
N GLU A 124 -6.88 -26.32 -17.22
CA GLU A 124 -5.58 -26.25 -17.92
C GLU A 124 -5.69 -25.44 -19.21
N THR A 125 -6.73 -25.70 -20.00
CA THR A 125 -7.00 -24.93 -21.23
C THR A 125 -7.24 -23.45 -20.91
N ALA A 126 -8.04 -23.15 -19.90
CA ALA A 126 -8.33 -21.77 -19.54
C ALA A 126 -7.11 -21.00 -19.04
N LEU A 127 -6.25 -21.64 -18.23
CA LEU A 127 -4.98 -21.05 -17.80
C LEU A 127 -4.07 -20.81 -19.00
N LYS A 128 -3.91 -21.78 -19.90
CA LYS A 128 -3.08 -21.62 -21.10
C LYS A 128 -3.52 -20.44 -21.96
N GLU A 129 -4.82 -20.33 -22.23
CA GLU A 129 -5.39 -19.28 -23.08
C GLU A 129 -5.38 -17.90 -22.38
N GLY A 130 -5.56 -17.88 -21.06
CA GLY A 130 -5.51 -16.70 -20.21
C GLY A 130 -4.09 -16.34 -19.74
N LYS A 131 -3.05 -16.93 -20.34
CA LYS A 131 -1.63 -16.70 -20.01
C LYS A 131 -1.31 -16.89 -18.53
N GLY A 132 -1.83 -17.96 -17.94
CA GLY A 132 -1.68 -18.33 -16.53
C GLY A 132 -2.74 -17.75 -15.61
N VAL A 133 -3.79 -17.10 -16.13
CA VAL A 133 -4.91 -16.58 -15.34
C VAL A 133 -6.22 -17.24 -15.77
N LEU A 134 -7.06 -17.61 -14.80
CA LEU A 134 -8.39 -18.18 -15.00
C LEU A 134 -9.40 -17.35 -14.19
N GLN A 135 -10.56 -17.08 -14.79
CA GLN A 135 -11.72 -16.58 -14.06
C GLN A 135 -12.82 -17.65 -14.05
N ALA A 136 -13.33 -17.98 -12.87
CA ALA A 136 -14.45 -18.91 -12.69
C ALA A 136 -15.70 -18.14 -12.26
N LEU A 137 -16.74 -18.20 -13.09
CA LEU A 137 -18.06 -17.68 -12.77
C LEU A 137 -18.90 -18.79 -12.17
N THR A 138 -19.35 -18.58 -10.94
CA THR A 138 -20.12 -19.56 -10.18
C THR A 138 -21.53 -19.05 -10.00
N GLN A 139 -22.53 -19.81 -10.47
CA GLN A 139 -23.93 -19.52 -10.18
C GLN A 139 -24.35 -20.16 -8.86
N LEU A 140 -24.77 -19.35 -7.90
CA LEU A 140 -25.24 -19.79 -6.59
C LEU A 140 -26.67 -20.34 -6.65
N LYS A 141 -26.94 -21.36 -5.83
CA LYS A 141 -28.31 -21.87 -5.60
C LYS A 141 -29.12 -20.78 -4.89
N GLY A 142 -30.04 -20.13 -5.61
CA GLY A 142 -30.86 -19.02 -5.10
C GLY A 142 -30.87 -17.77 -5.97
N GLY A 143 -30.08 -17.72 -7.04
CA GLY A 143 -30.02 -16.57 -7.94
C GLY A 143 -28.95 -15.58 -7.50
N GLY A 144 -27.74 -15.78 -8.00
CA GLY A 144 -26.59 -14.91 -7.77
C GLY A 144 -25.38 -15.45 -8.54
N GLU A 145 -24.50 -14.55 -8.99
CA GLU A 145 -23.25 -14.90 -9.67
C GLU A 145 -22.08 -14.44 -8.79
N THR A 146 -21.12 -15.32 -8.51
CA THR A 146 -19.86 -14.97 -7.86
C THR A 146 -18.70 -15.25 -8.79
N HIS A 147 -17.71 -14.36 -8.78
CA HIS A 147 -16.57 -14.42 -9.67
C HIS A 147 -15.33 -14.71 -8.83
N SER A 148 -14.65 -15.81 -9.13
CA SER A 148 -13.36 -16.15 -8.55
C SER A 148 -12.28 -16.01 -9.61
N MET A 149 -11.10 -15.53 -9.23
CA MET A 149 -9.92 -15.49 -10.10
C MET A 149 -8.84 -16.39 -9.53
N TYR A 150 -8.14 -17.08 -10.42
CA TYR A 150 -7.05 -17.99 -10.13
C TYR A 150 -5.86 -17.65 -11.02
N SER A 151 -4.64 -17.88 -10.53
CA SER A 151 -3.40 -17.53 -11.22
C SER A 151 -2.32 -18.59 -10.98
N GLU A 152 -1.57 -18.93 -12.04
CA GLU A 152 -0.33 -19.70 -11.97
C GLU A 152 0.88 -18.82 -11.62
N HIS A 153 0.71 -17.51 -11.69
CA HIS A 153 1.73 -16.54 -11.34
C HIS A 153 1.62 -16.11 -9.88
N LEU A 154 2.76 -15.81 -9.26
CA LEU A 154 2.84 -15.06 -8.01
C LEU A 154 2.54 -13.58 -8.25
N SER A 155 1.33 -13.26 -8.72
CA SER A 155 0.90 -11.88 -8.93
C SER A 155 -0.59 -11.73 -8.64
N CYS A 156 -1.01 -10.52 -8.29
CA CYS A 156 -2.42 -10.19 -8.24
C CYS A 156 -2.93 -10.01 -9.67
N PRO A 157 -3.94 -10.78 -10.12
CA PRO A 157 -4.48 -10.64 -11.48
C PRO A 157 -5.13 -9.28 -11.71
N VAL A 158 -5.62 -8.61 -10.65
CA VAL A 158 -6.34 -7.32 -10.76
C VAL A 158 -5.40 -6.12 -10.64
N ASP A 159 -4.57 -6.08 -9.60
CA ASP A 159 -3.72 -4.93 -9.31
C ASP A 159 -2.38 -4.98 -10.06
N GLY A 160 -2.03 -6.12 -10.66
CA GLY A 160 -0.79 -6.32 -11.42
C GLY A 160 0.48 -6.36 -10.54
N ILE A 161 0.34 -6.40 -9.22
CA ILE A 161 1.48 -6.50 -8.30
C ILE A 161 2.01 -7.92 -8.31
N SER A 162 3.30 -8.07 -8.57
CA SER A 162 4.03 -9.32 -8.40
C SER A 162 4.50 -9.50 -6.97
N PHE A 163 4.51 -10.74 -6.52
CA PHE A 163 4.91 -11.15 -5.19
C PHE A 163 6.14 -12.06 -5.27
N PRO A 164 7.08 -11.95 -4.33
CA PRO A 164 8.17 -12.89 -4.22
C PRO A 164 7.65 -14.26 -3.73
N GLU A 165 8.41 -15.31 -3.98
CA GLU A 165 8.14 -16.63 -3.42
C GLU A 165 8.16 -16.59 -1.89
N LEU A 166 7.23 -17.31 -1.26
CA LEU A 166 7.19 -17.47 0.18
C LEU A 166 8.29 -18.43 0.62
N ALA A 167 9.34 -17.87 1.20
CA ALA A 167 10.39 -18.63 1.86
C ALA A 167 10.51 -18.16 3.32
N PRO A 168 11.07 -18.98 4.22
CA PRO A 168 11.19 -18.62 5.64
C PRO A 168 11.91 -17.27 5.85
N HIS A 169 12.87 -16.92 5.00
CA HIS A 169 13.57 -15.64 5.08
C HIS A 169 12.68 -14.42 4.79
N SER A 170 11.58 -14.60 4.04
CA SER A 170 10.61 -13.54 3.73
C SER A 170 9.83 -13.10 4.96
N PHE A 171 9.82 -13.94 6.02
CA PHE A 171 9.22 -13.65 7.31
C PHE A 171 10.27 -13.24 8.37
N SER A 172 11.50 -12.94 7.94
CA SER A 172 12.57 -12.54 8.83
C SER A 172 12.77 -11.03 8.77
N PHE A 173 12.43 -10.32 9.84
CA PHE A 173 12.72 -8.88 9.97
C PHE A 173 14.23 -8.56 9.96
N ASN A 174 15.09 -9.56 10.17
CA ASN A 174 16.55 -9.42 10.03
C ASN A 174 17.06 -9.61 8.59
N ASN A 175 16.18 -9.95 7.63
CA ASN A 175 16.57 -10.17 6.23
C ASN A 175 16.02 -9.03 5.36
N PRO A 176 16.79 -8.46 4.41
CA PRO A 176 16.29 -7.43 3.48
C PRO A 176 14.99 -7.78 2.77
N LEU A 177 14.73 -9.06 2.51
CA LEU A 177 13.51 -9.54 1.85
C LEU A 177 12.26 -9.53 2.76
N GLY A 178 12.44 -9.54 4.07
CA GLY A 178 11.35 -9.61 5.07
C GLY A 178 11.32 -8.43 6.04
N MET A 179 12.28 -7.51 5.95
CA MET A 179 12.37 -6.35 6.84
C MET A 179 11.51 -5.20 6.34
N CYS A 180 10.92 -4.45 7.28
CA CYS A 180 10.37 -3.14 6.96
C CYS A 180 11.52 -2.19 6.61
N HIS A 181 11.51 -1.60 5.41
CA HIS A 181 12.56 -0.69 4.95
C HIS A 181 12.56 0.67 5.68
N GLU A 182 11.44 1.10 6.26
CA GLU A 182 11.39 2.36 7.00
C GLU A 182 12.13 2.30 8.34
N CYS A 183 12.13 1.14 8.99
CA CYS A 183 12.78 0.93 10.29
C CYS A 183 13.91 -0.10 10.24
N ASN A 184 14.28 -0.59 9.05
CA ASN A 184 15.26 -1.66 8.85
C ASN A 184 15.00 -2.90 9.73
N GLY A 185 13.73 -3.26 9.91
CA GLY A 185 13.33 -4.41 10.73
C GLY A 185 13.45 -4.21 12.25
N LEU A 186 13.80 -3.01 12.73
CA LEU A 186 13.86 -2.70 14.16
C LEU A 186 12.48 -2.67 14.83
N GLY A 187 11.43 -2.35 14.06
CA GLY A 187 10.07 -2.16 14.58
C GLY A 187 9.86 -0.85 15.33
N THR A 188 10.90 -0.04 15.48
CA THR A 188 10.88 1.28 16.14
C THR A 188 11.66 2.30 15.33
N ARG A 189 11.29 3.57 15.42
CA ARG A 189 12.03 4.69 14.86
C ARG A 189 12.31 5.69 15.99
N PRO A 190 13.55 6.20 16.12
CA PRO A 190 13.82 7.27 17.07
C PRO A 190 13.10 8.53 16.58
N GLU A 191 12.28 9.11 17.46
CA GLU A 191 11.61 10.39 17.25
C GLU A 191 11.84 11.26 18.49
N MET A 192 11.79 12.57 18.32
CA MET A 192 11.92 13.51 19.42
C MET A 192 10.61 13.60 20.19
N ASP A 193 10.67 13.34 21.49
CA ASP A 193 9.52 13.45 22.39
C ASP A 193 9.30 14.92 22.80
N PRO A 194 8.15 15.54 22.45
CA PRO A 194 7.83 16.90 22.86
C PRO A 194 7.85 17.12 24.37
N ASP A 195 7.52 16.09 25.16
CA ASP A 195 7.47 16.18 26.62
C ASP A 195 8.89 16.25 27.22
N LEU A 196 9.90 15.69 26.53
CA LEU A 196 11.31 15.85 26.92
C LEU A 196 11.91 17.18 26.46
N ILE A 197 11.39 17.76 25.36
CA ILE A 197 11.77 19.10 24.90
C ILE A 197 11.21 20.17 25.84
N VAL A 198 10.01 19.95 26.38
CA VAL A 198 9.34 20.87 27.30
C VAL A 198 8.94 20.15 28.60
N PRO A 199 9.92 19.84 29.47
CA PRO A 199 9.70 19.02 30.66
C PRO A 199 8.81 19.70 31.72
N ASP A 200 8.81 21.04 31.77
CA ASP A 200 7.98 21.82 32.68
C ASP A 200 7.11 22.81 31.92
N VAL A 201 5.89 22.36 31.60
CA VAL A 201 4.90 23.14 30.86
C VAL A 201 4.34 24.33 31.64
N THR A 202 4.65 24.47 32.93
CA THR A 202 4.20 25.60 33.76
C THR A 202 5.11 26.82 33.63
N LYS A 203 6.31 26.65 33.10
CA LYS A 203 7.24 27.74 32.80
C LYS A 203 6.93 28.38 31.45
N SER A 204 7.39 29.61 31.28
CA SER A 204 7.39 30.30 29.99
C SER A 204 8.64 29.95 29.18
N ILE A 205 8.66 30.30 27.89
CA ILE A 205 9.82 30.06 27.03
C ILE A 205 11.05 30.76 27.62
N ARG A 206 10.94 32.05 27.96
CA ARG A 206 12.00 32.81 28.64
C ARG A 206 12.32 32.29 30.05
N GLY A 207 11.35 31.69 30.71
CA GLY A 207 11.51 31.01 32.00
C GLY A 207 12.15 29.62 31.91
N GLY A 208 12.61 29.19 30.73
CA GLY A 208 13.29 27.91 30.54
C GLY A 208 12.34 26.72 30.38
N ALA A 209 11.15 26.91 29.80
CA ALA A 209 10.25 25.81 29.47
C ALA A 209 10.83 24.89 28.38
N VAL A 210 11.52 25.47 27.38
CA VAL A 210 12.11 24.74 26.25
C VAL A 210 13.56 24.42 26.59
N GLU A 211 13.84 23.16 26.91
CA GLU A 211 15.15 22.71 27.42
C GLU A 211 16.31 23.14 26.50
N PRO A 212 16.27 22.90 25.17
CA PRO A 212 17.38 23.22 24.27
C PRO A 212 17.69 24.72 24.16
N TRP A 213 16.76 25.59 24.57
CA TRP A 213 16.89 27.04 24.47
C TRP A 213 17.37 27.69 25.77
N THR A 214 17.36 26.96 26.89
CA THR A 214 17.61 27.50 28.23
C THR A 214 18.93 28.28 28.29
N HIS A 215 20.04 27.68 27.86
CA HIS A 215 21.35 28.35 27.90
C HIS A 215 21.48 29.56 26.97
N ALA A 216 20.78 29.54 25.82
CA ALA A 216 20.78 30.68 24.90
C ALA A 216 20.01 31.87 25.49
N LEU A 217 18.91 31.57 26.19
CA LEU A 217 18.10 32.57 26.89
C LEU A 217 18.79 33.12 28.13
N GLU A 218 19.49 32.30 28.91
CA GLU A 218 20.29 32.72 30.06
C GLU A 218 21.41 33.70 29.66
N LYS A 219 22.10 33.41 28.55
CA LYS A 219 23.19 34.26 28.04
C LYS A 219 22.70 35.55 27.39
N GLN A 220 21.40 35.64 27.08
CA GLN A 220 20.77 36.76 26.37
C GLN A 220 21.56 37.21 25.12
N GLY A 221 22.11 36.24 24.39
CA GLY A 221 23.08 36.52 23.34
C GLY A 221 23.22 35.36 22.35
N GLY A 222 23.79 35.66 21.19
CA GLY A 222 23.99 34.70 20.12
C GLY A 222 22.81 34.54 19.16
N TRP A 223 22.97 33.65 18.18
CA TRP A 223 22.02 33.44 17.10
C TRP A 223 20.66 32.90 17.58
N THR A 224 20.67 31.88 18.44
CA THR A 224 19.45 31.25 18.97
C THR A 224 18.59 32.24 19.75
N PHE A 225 19.18 33.09 20.58
CA PHE A 225 18.45 34.15 21.29
C PHE A 225 17.76 35.11 20.31
N ARG A 226 18.49 35.59 19.28
CA ARG A 226 17.93 36.48 18.25
C ARG A 226 16.80 35.81 17.46
N MET A 227 16.92 34.52 17.18
CA MET A 227 15.87 33.73 16.54
C MET A 227 14.60 33.68 17.40
N ILE A 228 14.73 33.37 18.70
CA ILE A 228 13.59 33.32 19.63
C ILE A 228 12.89 34.68 19.74
N GLU A 229 13.65 35.77 19.84
CA GLU A 229 13.08 37.12 19.85
C GLU A 229 12.36 37.45 18.53
N SER A 230 12.89 36.98 17.40
CA SER A 230 12.29 37.19 16.09
C SER A 230 10.98 36.40 15.91
N LEU A 231 10.82 35.26 16.58
CA LEU A 231 9.56 34.51 16.64
C LEU A 231 8.46 35.33 17.33
N SER A 232 8.81 36.03 18.41
CA SER A 232 7.87 36.93 19.08
C SER A 232 7.47 38.12 18.19
N GLN A 233 8.43 38.70 17.47
CA GLN A 233 8.16 39.84 16.59
C GLN A 233 7.35 39.47 15.34
N SER A 234 7.66 38.33 14.71
CA SER A 234 7.08 37.95 13.41
C SER A 234 5.77 37.17 13.56
N PHE A 235 5.72 36.24 14.53
CA PHE A 235 4.59 35.34 14.73
C PHE A 235 3.80 35.62 16.02
N LYS A 236 4.12 36.71 16.72
CA LYS A 236 3.45 37.13 17.98
C LYS A 236 3.48 36.05 19.06
N VAL A 237 4.52 35.22 19.08
CA VAL A 237 4.72 34.21 20.12
C VAL A 237 4.88 34.88 21.48
N PRO A 238 4.03 34.58 22.48
CA PRO A 238 4.15 35.18 23.81
C PRO A 238 5.20 34.42 24.63
N LEU A 239 6.43 34.95 24.66
CA LEU A 239 7.59 34.29 25.27
C LEU A 239 7.53 34.19 26.80
N ASP A 240 6.76 35.05 27.45
CA ASP A 240 6.63 35.14 28.91
C ASP A 240 5.40 34.38 29.45
N LYS A 241 4.56 33.81 28.58
CA LYS A 241 3.38 33.03 28.97
C LYS A 241 3.78 31.57 29.27
N PRO A 242 3.21 30.91 30.29
CA PRO A 242 3.41 29.48 30.51
C PRO A 242 3.11 28.64 29.26
N TRP A 243 3.93 27.64 28.97
CA TRP A 243 3.80 26.80 27.78
C TRP A 243 2.42 26.13 27.66
N LYS A 244 1.88 25.64 28.78
CA LYS A 244 0.55 25.02 28.84
C LYS A 244 -0.58 25.95 28.38
N ASP A 245 -0.39 27.27 28.56
CA ASP A 245 -1.39 28.28 28.22
C ASP A 245 -1.20 28.83 26.80
N LEU A 246 -0.16 28.40 26.07
CA LEU A 246 0.02 28.75 24.67
C LEU A 246 -1.06 28.09 23.81
N PRO A 247 -1.60 28.79 22.80
CA PRO A 247 -2.47 28.17 21.80
C PRO A 247 -1.79 26.99 21.13
N ARG A 248 -2.57 25.98 20.75
CA ARG A 248 -2.04 24.78 20.07
C ARG A 248 -1.26 25.13 18.81
N GLU A 249 -1.80 26.03 17.98
CA GLU A 249 -1.13 26.51 16.77
C GLU A 249 0.24 27.13 17.05
N THR A 250 0.38 27.88 18.15
CA THR A 250 1.66 28.45 18.56
C THR A 250 2.63 27.36 19.01
N ARG A 251 2.16 26.35 19.75
CA ARG A 251 3.00 25.20 20.14
C ARG A 251 3.45 24.40 18.92
N ASP A 252 2.54 24.15 17.97
CA ASP A 252 2.83 23.42 16.74
C ASP A 252 3.82 24.20 15.87
N LEU A 253 3.67 25.53 15.76
CA LEU A 253 4.65 26.40 15.09
C LEU A 253 6.04 26.31 15.75
N LEU A 254 6.09 26.27 17.08
CA LEU A 254 7.36 26.17 17.82
C LEU A 254 8.01 24.80 17.65
N LEU A 255 7.24 23.72 17.68
CA LEU A 255 7.76 22.35 17.59
C LEU A 255 8.10 21.94 16.15
N TYR A 256 7.23 22.26 15.19
CA TYR A 256 7.29 21.74 13.81
C TYR A 256 7.63 22.80 12.76
N GLY A 257 7.70 24.08 13.14
CA GLY A 257 8.14 25.16 12.27
C GLY A 257 7.00 25.98 11.66
N SER A 258 7.37 27.01 10.89
CA SER A 258 6.44 27.96 10.27
C SER A 258 6.09 27.63 8.82
N GLY A 259 6.54 26.48 8.30
CA GLY A 259 6.36 26.10 6.89
C GLY A 259 6.97 27.13 5.94
N ASP A 260 6.15 27.68 5.05
CA ASP A 260 6.56 28.69 4.07
C ASP A 260 6.56 30.13 4.63
N GLU A 261 6.02 30.35 5.84
CA GLU A 261 6.01 31.69 6.42
C GLU A 261 7.40 32.08 6.91
N THR A 262 7.82 33.30 6.57
CA THR A 262 9.18 33.79 6.85
C THR A 262 9.22 34.77 8.01
N MET A 263 10.28 34.68 8.80
CA MET A 263 10.66 35.67 9.81
C MET A 263 11.88 36.47 9.35
N SER A 264 12.07 37.65 9.96
CA SER A 264 13.25 38.48 9.74
C SER A 264 14.08 38.55 11.01
N ILE A 265 15.27 37.95 10.99
CA ILE A 265 16.23 37.95 12.09
C ILE A 265 17.21 39.10 11.89
N ARG A 266 17.20 40.08 12.81
CA ARG A 266 18.18 41.17 12.81
C ARG A 266 19.43 40.74 13.56
N TRP A 267 20.59 41.03 12.99
CA TRP A 267 21.88 40.78 13.63
C TRP A 267 22.75 42.02 13.58
N SER A 268 23.55 42.21 14.63
CA SER A 268 24.61 43.21 14.68
C SER A 268 25.81 42.62 15.39
N GLU A 269 26.95 42.57 14.71
CA GLU A 269 28.18 41.97 15.22
C GLU A 269 29.38 42.63 14.55
N GLY A 270 30.41 42.97 15.34
CA GLY A 270 31.64 43.60 14.83
C GLY A 270 31.44 44.90 14.04
N GLY A 271 30.44 45.72 14.39
CA GLY A 271 30.15 46.99 13.71
C GLY A 271 29.40 46.87 12.37
N ARG A 272 29.01 45.65 11.96
CA ARG A 272 28.12 45.40 10.82
C ARG A 272 26.74 45.00 11.31
N SER A 273 25.70 45.40 10.58
CA SER A 273 24.31 45.04 10.88
C SER A 273 23.60 44.59 9.61
N GLY A 274 22.73 43.59 9.74
CA GLY A 274 21.95 43.06 8.62
C GLY A 274 20.63 42.46 9.07
N THR A 275 19.75 42.20 8.10
CA THR A 275 18.51 41.44 8.31
C THR A 275 18.59 40.18 7.47
N TYR A 276 18.39 39.03 8.10
CA TYR A 276 18.33 37.73 7.45
C TYR A 276 16.88 37.24 7.43
N ARG A 277 16.37 36.86 6.25
CA ARG A 277 15.01 36.33 6.10
C ARG A 277 15.07 34.82 5.96
N THR A 278 14.31 34.12 6.79
CA THR A 278 14.27 32.65 6.83
C THR A 278 12.91 32.19 7.34
N SER A 279 12.46 31.00 6.96
CA SER A 279 11.40 30.31 7.72
C SER A 279 11.96 29.73 9.02
N PHE A 280 11.08 29.46 9.97
CA PHE A 280 11.41 28.72 11.17
C PHE A 280 11.27 27.23 10.91
N GLU A 281 12.34 26.47 11.11
CA GLU A 281 12.35 25.03 10.86
C GLU A 281 11.60 24.23 11.94
N GLY A 282 11.44 24.79 13.15
CA GLY A 282 10.85 24.10 14.30
C GLY A 282 11.91 23.46 15.20
N ILE A 283 11.61 23.34 16.49
CA ILE A 283 12.54 22.75 17.47
C ILE A 283 12.85 21.28 17.13
N ILE A 284 11.83 20.48 16.80
CA ILE A 284 12.01 19.05 16.53
C ILE A 284 12.87 18.81 15.27
N PRO A 285 12.55 19.41 14.10
CA PRO A 285 13.38 19.25 12.91
C PRO A 285 14.83 19.72 13.12
N MET A 286 15.04 20.80 13.87
CA MET A 286 16.38 21.29 14.18
C MET A 286 17.20 20.32 15.05
N LEU A 287 16.55 19.59 15.97
CA LEU A 287 17.21 18.59 16.83
C LEU A 287 17.45 17.26 16.12
N MET A 288 16.65 16.90 15.12
CA MET A 288 16.80 15.66 14.35
C MET A 288 17.83 15.75 13.21
N ARG A 289 18.50 16.90 13.06
CA ARG A 289 19.51 17.15 12.04
C ARG A 289 20.89 16.73 12.51
#